data_AF-A0A3D6BUD4-F1
#
_entry.id   AF-A0A3D6BUD4-F1
#
_cell.length_a   1.000
_cell.length_b   1.000
_cell.length_c   1.000
_cell.angle_alpha   90.00
_cell.angle_beta   90.00
_cell.angle_gamma   90.00
#
_symmetry.space_group_name_H-M   'P 1'
#
loop_
_entity.id
_entity.type
_entity.pdbx_description
1 polymer ?
#
loop_
_entity_poly.entity_id
_entity_poly.type
_entity_poly.pdbx_seq_one_letter_code
_entity_poly.pdbx_strand_id
1 'polypeptide(L)' 'MSTHVSIPTEIQYNKANLDSTELLELYKNMLKPRLIEEKMLILLRQGKISKWFSGIGQEAIAVGVTMSLKN' A
#
# COMPACT_ATOMS: atom_id res chain seq x y z
N MET A 1 -37.82 -20.07 -2.55
CA MET A 1 -36.53 -20.17 -3.27
C MET A 1 -35.50 -19.33 -2.54
N SER A 2 -34.67 -19.93 -1.68
CA SER A 2 -33.53 -19.23 -1.08
C SER A 2 -32.39 -19.25 -2.09
N THR A 3 -32.03 -18.10 -2.65
CA THR A 3 -30.85 -17.94 -3.48
C THR A 3 -29.62 -17.95 -2.58
N HIS A 4 -28.88 -19.06 -2.57
CA HIS A 4 -27.53 -19.10 -2.00
C HIS A 4 -26.62 -18.19 -2.83
N VAL A 5 -26.39 -16.96 -2.36
CA VAL A 5 -25.34 -16.09 -2.91
C VAL A 5 -24.01 -16.62 -2.38
N SER A 6 -23.26 -17.33 -3.22
CA SER A 6 -21.90 -17.75 -2.94
C SER A 6 -20.98 -16.53 -3.00
N ILE A 7 -20.69 -15.93 -1.83
CA ILE A 7 -19.66 -14.90 -1.71
C ILE A 7 -18.32 -15.58 -2.05
N PRO A 8 -17.54 -15.09 -3.03
CA PRO A 8 -16.21 -15.61 -3.28
C PRO A 8 -15.34 -15.37 -2.04
N THR A 9 -14.83 -16.44 -1.43
CA THR A 9 -13.93 -16.37 -0.27
C THR A 9 -12.51 -15.95 -0.68
N GLU A 10 -12.18 -16.05 -1.96
CA GLU A 10 -10.83 -15.85 -2.49
C GLU A 10 -10.68 -14.48 -3.15
N ILE A 11 -9.65 -13.74 -2.75
CA ILE A 11 -9.28 -12.47 -3.38
C ILE A 11 -8.72 -12.78 -4.77
N GLN A 12 -9.39 -12.28 -5.81
CA GLN A 12 -8.90 -12.39 -7.19
C GLN A 12 -7.88 -11.29 -7.47
N TYR A 13 -6.65 -11.67 -7.83
CA TYR A 13 -5.57 -10.75 -8.15
C TYR A 13 -5.52 -10.44 -9.65
N ASN A 14 -5.61 -9.16 -10.00
CA ASN A 14 -5.43 -8.68 -11.37
C ASN A 14 -4.05 -8.02 -11.52
N LYS A 15 -3.24 -8.50 -12.48
CA LYS A 15 -1.90 -7.97 -12.75
C LYS A 15 -1.89 -6.75 -13.68
N ALA A 16 -3.05 -6.35 -14.23
CA ALA A 16 -3.23 -5.14 -15.04
C ALA A 16 -2.19 -4.97 -16.17
N ASN A 17 -1.87 -6.06 -16.89
CA ASN A 17 -0.85 -6.11 -17.95
C ASN A 17 0.57 -5.66 -17.54
N LEU A 18 0.87 -5.64 -16.24
CA LEU A 18 2.20 -5.33 -15.72
C LEU A 18 3.08 -6.58 -15.69
N ASP A 19 4.36 -6.41 -15.98
CA ASP A 19 5.32 -7.49 -15.82
C ASP A 19 5.56 -7.82 -14.34
N SER A 20 5.91 -9.06 -14.08
CA SER A 20 6.35 -9.56 -12.77
C SER A 20 7.47 -8.73 -12.15
N THR A 21 8.41 -8.22 -12.97
CA THR A 21 9.50 -7.38 -12.48
C THR A 21 9.00 -6.02 -12.00
N GLU A 22 8.10 -5.37 -12.77
CA GLU A 22 7.45 -4.11 -12.40
C GLU A 22 6.60 -4.28 -11.13
N LEU A 23 5.85 -5.37 -11.01
CA LEU A 23 5.06 -5.67 -9.80
C LEU A 23 5.95 -5.82 -8.55
N LEU A 24 7.08 -6.51 -8.69
CA LEU A 24 8.06 -6.65 -7.60
C LEU A 24 8.71 -5.32 -7.23
N GLU A 25 9.00 -4.48 -8.22
CA GLU A 25 9.55 -3.14 -8.00
C GLU A 25 8.56 -2.24 -7.27
N LEU A 26 7.30 -2.19 -7.73
CA LEU A 26 6.22 -1.46 -7.05
C LEU A 26 6.06 -1.92 -5.61
N TYR A 27 6.07 -3.23 -5.35
CA TYR A 27 6.02 -3.78 -4.00
C TYR A 27 7.20 -3.32 -3.13
N LYS A 28 8.43 -3.45 -3.64
CA LYS A 28 9.63 -3.02 -2.91
C LYS A 28 9.60 -1.53 -2.60
N ASN A 29 9.12 -0.71 -3.53
CA ASN A 29 9.01 0.73 -3.35
C ASN A 29 7.97 1.13 -2.30
N MET A 30 6.95 0.30 -2.02
CA MET A 30 6.01 0.53 -0.91
C MET A 30 6.60 0.25 0.48
N LEU A 31 7.67 -0.56 0.57
CA LEU A 31 8.26 -0.94 1.86
C LEU A 31 8.81 0.26 2.63
N LYS A 32 9.44 1.21 1.93
CA LYS A 32 10.05 2.38 2.57
C LYS A 32 8.99 3.35 3.14
N PRO A 33 7.94 3.74 2.41
CA PRO A 33 6.80 4.47 2.99
C PRO A 33 6.19 3.77 4.20
N ARG A 34 5.96 2.45 4.13
CA ARG A 34 5.43 1.67 5.27
C ARG A 34 6.34 1.75 6.50
N LEU A 35 7.65 1.60 6.31
CA LEU A 35 8.62 1.70 7.40
C LEU A 35 8.66 3.11 8.02
N ILE A 36 8.48 4.15 7.20
CA ILE A 36 8.37 5.53 7.70
C ILE A 36 7.11 5.68 8.55
N GLU A 37 5.96 5.24 8.06
CA GLU A 37 4.68 5.29 8.80
C GLU A 37 4.81 4.62 10.18
N GLU A 38 5.34 3.40 10.23
CA GLU A 38 5.54 2.66 11.49
C GLU A 38 6.48 3.38 12.45
N LYS A 39 7.63 3.87 11.95
CA LYS A 39 8.59 4.61 12.76
C LYS A 39 7.99 5.90 13.31
N MET A 40 7.23 6.62 12.50
CA MET A 40 6.64 7.89 12.91
C MET A 40 5.54 7.69 13.96
N LEU A 41 4.74 6.63 13.84
CA LEU A 41 3.78 6.25 14.88
C LEU A 41 4.49 5.89 16.20
N ILE A 42 5.64 5.21 16.16
CA ILE A 42 6.46 4.94 17.35
C ILE A 42 6.97 6.24 17.97
N LEU A 43 7.54 7.14 17.17
CA LEU A 43 8.07 8.42 17.65
C LEU A 43 6.97 9.32 18.24
N LEU A 44 5.78 9.32 17.64
CA LEU A 44 4.62 10.04 18.15
C LEU A 44 4.20 9.53 19.53
N ARG A 45 4.09 8.20 19.70
CA ARG A 45 3.76 7.57 20.99
C ARG A 45 4.84 7.77 22.06
N GLN A 46 6.10 7.91 21.65
CA GLN A 46 7.22 8.27 22.53
C GLN A 46 7.25 9.76 22.91
N GLY A 47 6.37 10.60 22.34
CA GLY A 47 6.39 12.05 22.53
C GLY A 47 7.59 12.76 21.90
N LYS A 48 8.32 12.10 21.00
CA LYS A 48 9.50 12.68 20.30
C LYS A 48 9.10 13.60 19.15
N ILE A 49 7.89 13.45 18.61
CA ILE A 49 7.28 14.36 17.65
C ILE A 49 5.89 14.76 18.15
N SER A 50 5.44 15.97 17.81
CA SER A 50 4.16 16.50 18.27
C SER A 50 2.97 16.10 17.40
N LYS A 51 3.22 15.70 16.14
CA LYS A 51 2.16 15.38 15.18
C LYS A 51 2.67 14.46 14.05
N TRP A 52 1.83 13.50 13.67
CA TRP A 52 1.99 12.70 12.46
C TRP A 52 0.62 12.45 11.82
N PHE A 53 0.50 12.69 10.51
CA PHE A 53 -0.68 12.33 9.74
C PHE A 53 -0.38 11.07 8.98
N SER A 54 -0.94 9.95 9.43
CA SER A 54 -0.62 8.65 8.85
C SER A 54 -1.36 8.43 7.54
N GLY A 55 -0.62 8.04 6.51
CA GLY A 55 -1.13 7.51 5.23
C GLY A 55 -1.07 5.98 5.15
N ILE A 56 -1.05 5.28 6.30
CA ILE A 56 -0.91 3.82 6.31
C ILE A 56 -2.03 3.14 5.51
N GLY A 57 -1.65 2.25 4.59
CA GLY A 57 -2.57 1.59 3.67
C GLY A 57 -2.79 2.35 2.35
N GLN A 58 -2.24 3.55 2.17
CA GLN A 58 -2.31 4.34 0.93
C GLN A 58 -0.97 4.35 0.15
N GLU A 59 -0.01 3.50 0.53
CA GLU A 59 1.34 3.51 -0.05
C GLU A 59 1.33 3.24 -1.55
N ALA A 60 0.43 2.37 -2.02
CA ALA A 60 0.28 2.01 -3.42
C ALA A 60 -0.08 3.22 -4.30
N ILE A 61 -0.89 4.16 -3.79
CA ILE A 61 -1.29 5.36 -4.54
C ILE A 61 -0.07 6.26 -4.74
N ALA A 62 0.65 6.58 -3.66
CA ALA A 62 1.80 7.46 -3.73
C ALA A 62 2.93 6.87 -4.60
N VAL A 63 3.26 5.59 -4.40
CA VAL A 63 4.30 4.90 -5.17
C VAL A 63 3.88 4.75 -6.63
N GLY A 64 2.67 4.27 -6.90
CA GLY A 64 2.19 4.04 -8.26
C GLY A 64 2.15 5.31 -9.09
N VAL A 65 1.61 6.40 -8.54
CA VAL A 65 1.59 7.71 -9.22
C VAL A 65 3.02 8.20 -9.49
N THR A 66 3.91 8.13 -8.49
CA THR A 66 5.29 8.61 -8.64
C THR A 66 6.07 7.82 -9.69
N MET A 67 5.94 6.50 -9.70
CA MET A 67 6.59 5.62 -10.68
C MET A 67 6.04 5.80 -12.11
N SER A 68 4.84 6.37 -12.25
CA SER A 68 4.21 6.64 -13.55
C SER A 68 4.61 7.99 -14.16
N LEU A 69 5.30 8.85 -13.40
CA LEU A 69 5.75 10.16 -13.89
C LEU A 69 6.90 9.97 -14.89
N LYS A 70 6.85 10.74 -15.99
CA LYS A 70 7.98 10.93 -16.89
C LYS A 70 8.74 12.18 -16.48
N ASN A 71 10.07 12.10 -16.46
CA ASN A 71 10.93 13.26 -16.31
C ASN A 71 11.10 14.00 -17.64
#